data_AF-A0A151R8P8-F1
#
_entry.id   AF-A0A151R8P8-F1
#
_cell.length_a   1.000
_cell.length_b   1.000
_cell.length_c   1.000
_cell.angle_alpha   90.00
_cell.angle_beta   90.00
_cell.angle_gamma   90.00
#
_symmetry.space_group_name_H-M   'P 1'
#
loop_
_entity.id
_entity.type
_entity.pdbx_description
1 polymer ?
#
loop_
_entity_poly.entity_id
_entity_poly.type
_entity_poly.pdbx_seq_one_letter_code
_entity_poly.pdbx_strand_id
1 'polypeptide(L)' 'ILVNGSPSKKITLQRGLRHGDPLAPFLFNMVAKGLSSLMRQAENYNIYSGLKVGRNRVGVSIT' A
#
# COMPACT_ATOMS: atom_id res chain seq x y z
N ILE A 1 -18.84 11.24 8.20
CA ILE A 1 -19.78 11.02 7.08
C ILE A 1 -21.10 10.48 7.62
N LEU A 2 -22.20 11.17 7.35
CA LEU A 2 -23.55 10.73 7.73
C LEU A 2 -24.00 9.63 6.76
N VAL A 3 -24.54 8.52 7.27
CA VAL A 3 -25.21 7.50 6.46
C VAL A 3 -26.66 7.47 6.93
N ASN A 4 -27.62 7.69 6.03
CA ASN A 4 -29.06 7.74 6.31
C ASN A 4 -29.45 8.68 7.46
N GLY A 5 -28.92 9.91 7.47
CA GLY A 5 -29.32 10.97 8.40
C GLY A 5 -28.91 10.75 9.87
N SER A 6 -28.24 9.63 10.18
CA SER A 6 -27.80 9.30 11.54
C SER A 6 -26.27 9.42 11.63
N PRO A 7 -25.70 9.83 12.78
CA PRO A 7 -24.26 9.85 12.97
C PRO A 7 -23.70 8.44 12.82
N SER A 8 -22.95 8.19 11.74
CA SER A 8 -22.28 6.91 11.55
C SER A 8 -21.33 6.66 12.72
N LYS A 9 -21.43 5.47 13.34
CA LYS A 9 -20.61 5.05 14.47
C LYS A 9 -19.13 5.29 14.13
N LYS A 10 -18.37 5.86 15.07
CA LYS A 10 -16.95 6.20 14.90
C LYS A 10 -16.22 4.98 14.34
N ILE A 11 -15.66 5.10 13.14
CA ILE A 11 -14.92 4.02 12.49
C ILE A 11 -13.60 3.88 13.27
N THR A 12 -13.58 2.95 14.21
CA THR A 12 -12.33 2.53 14.85
C THR A 12 -11.61 1.62 13.87
N LEU A 13 -10.62 2.16 13.17
CA LEU A 13 -9.71 1.38 12.32
C LEU A 13 -8.95 0.38 13.22
N GLN A 14 -9.49 -0.83 13.36
CA GLN A 14 -8.73 -1.96 13.90
C GLN A 14 -7.83 -2.53 12.81
N ARG A 15 -6.71 -3.18 13.17
CA ARG A 15 -5.79 -3.77 12.19
C ARG A 15 -6.58 -4.70 11.26
N GLY A 16 -6.56 -4.39 9.96
CA GLY A 16 -7.29 -5.12 8.93
C GLY A 16 -8.44 -4.31 8.34
N LEU A 17 -8.45 -4.21 7.01
CA LEU A 17 -9.67 -3.87 6.28
C LEU A 17 -10.62 -5.06 6.43
N ARG A 18 -11.77 -4.83 7.06
CA ARG A 18 -12.74 -5.91 7.31
C ARG A 18 -13.08 -6.57 6.00
N HIS A 19 -13.06 -7.91 5.99
CA HIS A 19 -13.57 -8.68 4.86
C HIS A 19 -15.01 -8.21 4.58
N GLY A 20 -15.27 -7.74 3.36
CA GLY A 20 -16.55 -7.13 2.98
C GLY A 20 -16.60 -5.60 3.01
N ASP A 21 -15.52 -4.89 3.35
CA ASP A 21 -15.44 -3.43 3.13
C ASP A 21 -15.19 -3.16 1.63
N PRO A 22 -16.15 -2.56 0.90
CA PRO A 22 -16.01 -2.30 -0.53
C PRO A 22 -14.83 -1.36 -0.86
N LEU A 23 -14.32 -0.62 0.13
CA LEU A 23 -13.21 0.32 -0.07
C LEU A 23 -11.82 -0.32 0.16
N ALA A 24 -11.78 -1.52 0.74
CA ALA A 24 -10.54 -2.21 1.07
C ALA A 24 -9.59 -2.43 -0.13
N PRO A 25 -10.06 -2.88 -1.30
CA PRO A 25 -9.18 -3.10 -2.45
C PRO A 25 -8.58 -1.79 -2.97
N PHE A 26 -9.36 -0.71 -2.94
CA PHE A 26 -8.90 0.62 -3.35
C PHE A 26 -7.79 1.14 -2.42
N LEU A 27 -8.00 1.05 -1.11
CA LEU A 27 -7.01 1.47 -0.12
C LEU A 27 -5.73 0.63 -0.19
N PHE A 28 -5.86 -0.69 -0.39
CA PHE A 28 -4.70 -1.56 -0.59
C PHE A 28 -3.86 -1.11 -1.80
N ASN A 29 -4.50 -0.88 -2.95
CA ASN A 29 -3.80 -0.42 -4.16
C ASN A 29 -3.18 0.96 -3.98
N MET A 30 -3.85 1.88 -3.30
CA MET A 30 -3.32 3.21 -3.01
C MET A 30 -2.05 3.14 -2.15
N VAL A 31 -2.09 2.35 -1.07
CA VAL A 31 -0.93 2.14 -0.20
C VAL A 31 0.20 1.41 -0.93
N ALA A 32 -0.11 0.35 -1.68
CA ALA A 32 0.89 -0.40 -2.45
C ALA A 32 1.62 0.49 -3.47
N LYS A 33 0.90 1.35 -4.20
CA LYS A 33 1.50 2.32 -5.14
C LYS A 33 2.36 3.35 -4.41
N GLY A 34 1.86 3.91 -3.31
CA GLY A 34 2.62 4.87 -2.50
C GLY A 34 3.92 4.27 -1.96
N LEU A 35 3.84 3.06 -1.42
CA LEU A 35 5.00 2.33 -0.90
C LEU A 35 6.03 2.02 -2.01
N SER A 36 5.58 1.59 -3.18
CA SER A 36 6.46 1.31 -4.32
C SER A 36 7.21 2.57 -4.79
N SER A 37 6.54 3.72 -4.78
CA SER A 37 7.16 5.01 -5.09
C SER A 37 8.24 5.38 -4.06
N LEU A 38 7.97 5.19 -2.76
CA LEU A 38 8.93 5.46 -1.70
C LEU A 38 10.15 4.53 -1.78
N MET A 39 9.95 3.26 -2.10
CA MET A 39 11.06 2.30 -2.28
C MET A 39 11.97 2.70 -3.44
N ARG A 40 11.41 3.11 -4.58
CA ARG A 40 12.20 3.66 -5.70
C ARG A 40 12.99 4.91 -5.30
N GLN A 41 12.38 5.79 -4.51
CA GLN A 41 13.06 6.98 -4.03
C GLN A 41 14.22 6.62 -3.07
N ALA A 42 14.04 5.64 -2.20
CA ALA A 42 15.10 5.13 -1.32
C ALA A 42 16.27 4.50 -2.11
N GLU A 43 15.99 3.80 -3.21
CA GLU A 43 17.03 3.32 -4.14
C GLU A 43 17.79 4.47 -4.79
N ASN A 44 17.11 5.51 -5.25
CA ASN A 44 17.75 6.69 -5.85
C ASN A 44 18.67 7.43 -4.87
N TYR A 45 18.31 7.45 -3.58
CA TYR A 45 19.15 7.99 -2.52
C TYR A 45 20.23 7.02 -2.02
N ASN A 46 20.36 5.83 -2.64
CA ASN A 46 21.27 4.76 -2.21
C ASN A 46 21.09 4.33 -0.74
N ILE A 47 19.90 4.56 -0.17
CA ILE A 47 19.53 4.12 1.20
C ILE A 47 19.19 2.63 1.20
N TYR A 48 18.73 2.13 0.06
CA TYR A 48 18.37 0.74 -0.16
C TYR A 48 18.90 0.28 -1.52
N SER A 49 19.24 -1.01 -1.64
CA SER A 49 19.56 -1.63 -2.91
C SER A 49 18.50 -2.66 -3.24
N GLY A 50 17.83 -2.48 -4.38
CA GLY A 50 16.74 -3.33 -4.84
C GLY A 50 17.09 -4.82 -4.92
N LEU A 51 16.04 -5.64 -4.93
CA LEU A 51 16.19 -7.09 -5.07
C LEU A 51 16.68 -7.42 -6.49
N LYS A 52 17.81 -8.14 -6.56
CA LYS A 52 18.38 -8.65 -7.82
C LYS A 52 18.35 -10.17 -7.80
N VAL A 53 17.87 -10.79 -8.87
CA VAL A 53 17.66 -12.25 -8.94
C VAL A 53 18.49 -12.86 -10.07
N GLY A 54 19.00 -14.08 -9.82
CA GLY A 54 19.75 -14.88 -10.79
C GLY A 54 21.20 -14.43 -10.99
N ARG A 55 21.95 -15.21 -11.79
CA ARG A 55 23.36 -14.92 -12.11
C ARG A 55 23.56 -13.55 -12.77
N ASN A 56 22.58 -13.12 -13.57
CA ASN A 56 22.63 -11.84 -14.30
C ASN A 56 22.21 -10.64 -13.44
N ARG A 57 21.93 -10.83 -12.14
CA ARG A 57 21.52 -9.78 -11.19
C ARG A 57 20.39 -8.89 -11.74
N VAL A 58 19.35 -9.52 -12.29
CA VAL A 58 18.21 -8.81 -12.87
C VAL A 58 17.42 -8.14 -11.75
N GLY A 59 17.26 -6.82 -11.82
CA GLY A 59 16.46 -6.07 -10.85
C GLY A 59 14.99 -6.46 -10.96
N VAL A 60 14.38 -6.82 -9.83
CA VAL A 60 12.96 -7.14 -9.74
C VAL A 60 12.28 -6.02 -8.98
N SER A 61 11.39 -5.31 -9.67
CA SER A 61 10.52 -4.31 -9.05
C SER A 61 9.08 -4.80 -9.15
N ILE A 62 8.40 -4.82 -8.01
CA ILE A 62 6.97 -5.14 -7.93
C ILE A 62 6.25 -3.80 -8.13
N THR A 63 5.98 -3.43 -9.37
CA THR A 63 5.14 -2.26 -9.72
C THR A 63 4.17 -2.66 -10.81
#